data_AF-A0A4Q4MHE9-F1
#
_entry.id   AF-A0A4Q4MHE9-F1
#
_cell.length_a   1.000
_cell.length_b   1.000
_cell.length_c   1.000
_cell.angle_alpha   90.00
_cell.angle_beta   90.00
_cell.angle_gamma   90.00
#
_symmetry.space_group_name_H-M   'P 1'
#
loop_
_entity.id
_entity.type
_entity.pdbx_description
1 polymer ?
#
loop_
_entity_poly.entity_id
_entity_poly.type
_entity_poly.pdbx_seq_one_letter_code
_entity_poly.pdbx_strand_id
1 'polypeptide(L)'
;MAIRLIDTETLKLKSFVESDVPKYAILSHTWGPEADEVTFQDMLAMNRGSENPKRERPGYLKIIETCRKARLTGIGYCWVDTCCIDKTSSAELSEAINSMFKWYRDAAICYVLLSDFEIGHTRDTTSIGECRWFKRGWCLQELVAPRHVEFFDRL
;
A
#
# COMPACT_ATOMS: atom_id res chain seq x y z
N MET A 1 18.55 5.07 -4.02
CA MET A 1 17.34 5.89 -3.76
C MET A 1 16.82 5.61 -2.35
N ALA A 2 16.10 6.54 -1.72
CA ALA A 2 15.46 6.30 -0.43
C ALA A 2 14.03 5.77 -0.61
N ILE A 3 13.63 4.81 0.21
CA ILE A 3 12.24 4.33 0.33
C ILE A 3 11.66 4.87 1.63
N ARG A 4 10.36 5.22 1.60
CA ARG A 4 9.62 5.62 2.80
C ARG A 4 8.67 4.49 3.19
N LEU A 5 8.68 4.11 4.46
CA LEU A 5 7.86 3.05 5.01
C LEU A 5 7.06 3.55 6.20
N ILE A 6 5.90 2.95 6.42
CA ILE A 6 5.04 3.14 7.58
C ILE A 6 5.46 2.14 8.64
N ASP A 7 5.84 2.63 9.81
CA ASP A 7 6.07 1.80 10.99
C ASP A 7 4.73 1.20 11.44
N THR A 8 4.65 -0.13 11.45
CA THR A 8 3.38 -0.82 11.69
C THR A 8 2.84 -0.59 13.10
N GLU A 9 3.68 -0.26 14.07
CA GLU A 9 3.31 -0.01 15.46
C GLU A 9 2.80 1.41 15.68
N THR A 10 3.58 2.38 15.22
CA THR A 10 3.33 3.80 15.47
C THR A 10 2.53 4.50 14.37
N LEU A 11 2.37 3.83 13.21
CA LEU A 11 1.79 4.38 11.97
C LEU A 11 2.53 5.61 11.43
N LYS A 12 3.78 5.84 11.87
CA LYS A 12 4.60 6.97 11.43
C LYS A 12 5.44 6.60 10.22
N LEU A 13 5.69 7.58 9.36
CA LEU A 13 6.57 7.43 8.21
C LEU A 13 8.03 7.48 8.64
N LYS A 14 8.85 6.58 8.11
CA LYS A 14 10.31 6.53 8.26
C LYS A 14 10.98 6.36 6.90
N SER A 15 12.08 7.05 6.69
CA SER A 15 12.87 6.96 5.45
C SER A 15 14.05 6.01 5.64
N PHE A 16 14.31 5.19 4.63
CA PHE A 16 15.41 4.23 4.61
C PHE A 16 16.18 4.38 3.30
N VAL A 17 17.51 4.30 3.39
CA VAL A 17 18.37 4.21 2.22
C VAL A 17 18.48 2.74 1.78
N GLU A 18 18.75 2.49 0.50
CA GLU A 18 18.75 1.14 -0.09
C GLU A 18 19.58 0.09 0.66
N SER A 19 20.67 0.48 1.33
CA SER A 19 21.54 -0.43 2.08
C SER A 19 20.95 -0.90 3.42
N ASP A 20 19.88 -0.27 3.90
CA ASP A 20 19.32 -0.46 5.24
C ASP A 20 17.78 -0.53 5.21
N VAL A 21 17.21 -1.10 4.15
CA VAL A 21 15.76 -1.29 4.04
C VAL A 21 15.36 -2.51 4.89
N PRO A 22 14.55 -2.33 5.95
CA PRO A 22 14.11 -3.44 6.78
C PRO A 22 13.10 -4.31 6.03
N LYS A 23 12.77 -5.49 6.57
CA LYS A 23 11.66 -6.30 6.05
C LYS A 23 10.34 -5.52 6.10
N TYR A 24 9.63 -5.46 4.98
CA TYR A 24 8.37 -4.72 4.86
C TYR A 24 7.32 -5.49 4.05
N ALA A 25 6.05 -5.16 4.30
CA ALA A 25 4.92 -5.54 3.47
C ALA A 25 4.60 -4.42 2.51
N ILE A 26 4.01 -4.73 1.35
CA ILE A 26 3.59 -3.74 0.37
C ILE A 26 2.10 -3.90 0.08
N LEU A 27 1.36 -2.78 0.03
CA LEU A 27 -0.06 -2.79 -0.31
C LEU A 27 -0.23 -2.46 -1.80
N SER A 28 -0.83 -3.39 -2.52
CA SER A 28 -1.38 -3.19 -3.85
C SER A 28 -2.90 -3.03 -3.74
N HIS A 29 -3.45 -1.95 -4.31
CA HIS A 29 -4.88 -1.66 -4.21
C HIS A 29 -5.35 -0.78 -5.37
N THR A 30 -6.66 -0.76 -5.60
CA THR A 30 -7.29 0.26 -6.46
C THR A 30 -7.62 1.49 -5.66
N TRP A 31 -7.18 2.66 -6.12
CA TRP A 31 -7.47 3.92 -5.41
C TRP A 31 -8.98 4.18 -5.42
N GLY A 32 -9.49 4.60 -4.26
CA GLY A 32 -10.84 5.14 -4.16
C GLY A 32 -10.93 6.58 -4.68
N PRO A 33 -12.04 7.28 -4.37
CA PRO A 33 -12.11 8.72 -4.56
C PRO A 33 -10.94 9.43 -3.87
N GLU A 34 -10.39 10.46 -4.49
CA GLU A 34 -9.25 11.21 -3.93
C GLU A 34 -9.57 11.78 -2.53
N ALA A 35 -10.84 12.13 -2.28
CA ALA A 35 -11.32 12.58 -0.98
C ALA A 35 -11.20 11.51 0.13
N ASP A 36 -11.11 10.23 -0.23
CA ASP A 36 -10.99 9.12 0.73
C ASP A 36 -9.54 8.62 0.89
N GLU A 37 -8.67 8.93 -0.06
CA GLU A 37 -7.26 8.52 -0.05
C GLU A 37 -6.41 9.38 0.86
N VAL A 38 -5.44 8.74 1.54
CA VAL A 38 -4.49 9.43 2.41
C VAL A 38 -3.25 9.77 1.59
N THR A 39 -2.88 11.04 1.54
CA THR A 39 -1.66 11.49 0.88
C THR A 39 -0.45 11.46 1.81
N PHE A 40 0.75 11.67 1.26
CA PHE A 40 1.95 11.88 2.06
C PHE A 40 1.81 13.07 3.02
N GLN A 41 1.23 14.18 2.56
CA GLN A 41 1.04 15.39 3.37
C GLN A 41 0.05 15.14 4.52
N ASP A 42 -1.00 14.36 4.26
CA ASP A 42 -1.94 13.93 5.29
C ASP A 42 -1.25 13.12 6.39
N MET A 43 -0.41 12.14 6.00
CA MET A 43 0.38 11.35 6.95
C MET A 43 1.33 12.22 7.77
N LEU A 44 1.98 13.22 7.15
CA LEU A 44 2.86 14.13 7.88
C LEU A 44 2.08 14.97 8.89
N ALA A 45 0.93 15.51 8.52
CA ALA A 45 0.06 16.25 9.45
C ALA A 45 -0.35 15.36 10.64
N MET A 46 -0.78 14.13 10.36
CA MET A 46 -1.15 13.16 11.40
C MET A 46 0.02 12.80 12.31
N ASN A 47 1.22 12.60 11.76
CA ASN A 47 2.43 12.27 12.53
C ASN A 47 2.88 13.41 13.46
N ARG A 48 2.53 14.66 13.14
CA ARG A 48 2.76 15.85 13.97
C ARG A 48 1.68 16.05 15.04
N GLY A 49 0.66 15.19 15.09
CA GLY A 49 -0.43 15.27 16.05
C GLY A 49 -1.58 16.18 15.62
N SER A 50 -1.61 16.62 14.36
CA SER A 50 -2.75 17.39 13.84
C SER A 50 -3.96 16.48 13.62
N GLU A 51 -5.15 17.01 13.96
CA GLU A 51 -6.40 16.41 13.51
C GLU A 51 -6.45 16.43 11.98
N ASN A 52 -6.80 15.30 11.39
CA ASN A 52 -6.96 15.19 9.95
C ASN A 52 -8.23 14.36 9.69
N PRO A 53 -9.24 14.91 8.99
CA PRO A 53 -10.50 14.21 8.70
C PRO A 53 -10.29 12.93 7.88
N LYS A 54 -9.12 12.77 7.23
CA LYS A 54 -8.73 11.54 6.53
C LYS A 54 -8.59 10.32 7.46
N ARG A 55 -8.43 10.51 8.78
CA ARG A 55 -8.36 9.40 9.75
C ARG A 55 -9.61 8.52 9.79
N GLU A 56 -10.75 9.07 9.40
CA GLU A 56 -12.03 8.35 9.36
C GLU A 56 -12.37 7.83 7.96
N ARG A 57 -11.47 8.03 6.99
CA ARG A 57 -11.74 7.68 5.59
C ARG A 57 -11.28 6.25 5.26
N PRO A 58 -11.93 5.59 4.28
CA PRO A 58 -11.56 4.25 3.85
C PRO A 58 -10.08 4.09 3.49
N GLY A 59 -9.45 5.12 2.91
CA GLY A 59 -8.03 5.11 2.56
C GLY A 59 -7.09 5.09 3.76
N TYR A 60 -7.52 5.52 4.95
CA TYR A 60 -6.74 5.35 6.19
C TYR A 60 -6.99 3.99 6.83
N LEU A 61 -8.24 3.51 6.82
CA LEU A 61 -8.59 2.19 7.34
C LEU A 61 -7.80 1.08 6.64
N LYS A 62 -7.63 1.15 5.31
CA LYS A 62 -6.80 0.18 4.59
C LYS A 62 -5.32 0.18 5.02
N ILE A 63 -4.78 1.36 5.37
CA ILE A 63 -3.41 1.49 5.84
C ILE A 63 -3.28 0.81 7.20
N ILE A 64 -4.21 1.10 8.12
CA ILE A 64 -4.24 0.48 9.45
C ILE A 64 -4.33 -1.03 9.33
N GLU A 65 -5.25 -1.54 8.51
CA GLU A 65 -5.46 -2.97 8.38
C GLU A 65 -4.26 -3.68 7.74
N THR A 66 -3.65 -3.07 6.73
CA THR A 66 -2.39 -3.57 6.14
C THR A 66 -1.29 -3.64 7.20
N CYS A 67 -1.14 -2.59 8.02
CA CYS A 67 -0.17 -2.57 9.12
C CYS A 67 -0.47 -3.64 10.17
N ARG A 68 -1.74 -3.86 10.49
CA ARG A 68 -2.18 -4.91 11.41
C ARG A 68 -1.83 -6.30 10.89
N LYS A 69 -2.14 -6.61 9.62
CA LYS A 69 -1.78 -7.89 8.97
C LYS A 69 -0.28 -8.11 8.89
N ALA A 70 0.48 -7.08 8.50
CA ALA A 70 1.94 -7.14 8.50
C ALA A 70 2.50 -7.45 9.91
N ARG A 71 1.97 -6.79 10.94
CA ARG A 71 2.40 -7.02 12.32
C ARG A 71 2.13 -8.46 12.78
N LEU A 72 0.97 -9.01 12.45
CA LEU A 72 0.61 -10.40 12.79
C LEU A 72 1.53 -11.43 12.13
N THR A 73 2.17 -11.08 11.02
CA THR A 73 3.14 -11.93 10.31
C THR A 73 4.60 -11.60 10.66
N GLY A 74 4.83 -10.78 11.69
CA GLY A 74 6.17 -10.40 12.17
C GLY A 74 6.89 -9.40 11.26
N ILE A 75 6.16 -8.61 10.48
CA ILE A 75 6.69 -7.58 9.59
C ILE A 75 6.45 -6.20 10.23
N GLY A 76 7.53 -5.48 10.51
CA GLY A 76 7.49 -4.21 11.25
C GLY A 76 7.13 -2.99 10.41
N TYR A 77 7.14 -3.10 9.08
CA TYR A 77 6.98 -1.96 8.17
C TYR A 77 6.02 -2.26 7.01
N CYS A 78 5.31 -1.24 6.54
CA CYS A 78 4.45 -1.30 5.37
C CYS A 78 4.81 -0.22 4.36
N TRP A 79 4.58 -0.49 3.09
CA TRP A 79 4.65 0.50 2.02
C TRP A 79 3.29 0.65 1.34
N VAL A 80 2.87 1.90 1.12
CA VAL A 80 1.62 2.26 0.44
C VAL A 80 1.88 3.46 -0.47
N ASP A 81 1.68 3.30 -1.77
CA ASP A 81 2.00 4.30 -2.81
C ASP A 81 1.32 5.66 -2.59
N THR A 82 0.10 5.68 -2.04
CA THR A 82 -0.66 6.91 -1.83
C THR A 82 -0.02 7.84 -0.81
N CYS A 83 0.65 7.30 0.21
CA CYS A 83 1.16 8.08 1.32
C CYS A 83 2.66 7.90 1.62
N CYS A 84 3.33 6.93 1.00
CA CYS A 84 4.79 6.75 1.11
C CYS A 84 5.56 7.56 0.05
N ILE A 85 4.90 7.99 -1.03
CA ILE A 85 5.48 8.82 -2.09
C ILE A 85 4.95 10.25 -1.94
N ASP A 86 5.85 11.24 -1.93
CA ASP A 86 5.49 12.63 -2.10
C ASP A 86 5.21 12.94 -3.58
N LYS A 87 3.94 12.82 -3.95
CA LYS A 87 3.47 13.09 -5.32
C LYS A 87 3.54 14.57 -5.70
N THR A 88 3.82 15.48 -4.76
CA THR A 88 4.03 16.90 -5.05
C THR A 88 5.44 17.20 -5.58
N SER A 89 6.39 16.28 -5.35
CA SER A 89 7.74 16.33 -5.89
C SER A 89 7.82 15.51 -7.19
N SER A 90 7.90 16.18 -8.33
CA SER A 90 7.99 15.52 -9.64
C SER A 90 9.25 14.66 -9.78
N ALA A 91 10.36 15.08 -9.15
CA ALA A 91 11.58 14.31 -9.08
C ALA A 91 11.35 13.00 -8.31
N GLU A 92 10.77 13.07 -7.11
CA GLU A 92 10.50 11.89 -6.30
C GLU A 92 9.51 10.95 -6.99
N LEU A 93 8.43 11.49 -7.57
CA LEU A 93 7.44 10.69 -8.29
C LEU A 93 8.08 9.93 -9.44
N SER A 94 8.93 10.59 -10.22
CA SER A 94 9.63 9.96 -11.35
C SER A 94 10.57 8.85 -10.87
N GLU A 95 11.35 9.12 -9.84
CA GLU A 95 12.25 8.13 -9.25
C GLU A 95 11.49 6.95 -8.62
N ALA A 96 10.33 7.21 -8.01
CA ALA A 96 9.47 6.21 -7.42
C ALA A 96 8.90 5.28 -8.48
N ILE A 97 8.40 5.81 -9.60
CA ILE A 97 7.92 5.03 -10.74
C ILE A 97 9.03 4.09 -11.24
N ASN A 98 10.26 4.58 -11.36
CA ASN A 98 11.41 3.77 -11.79
C ASN A 98 11.83 2.71 -10.76
N SER A 99 11.43 2.86 -9.50
CA SER A 99 11.80 1.98 -8.40
C SER A 99 10.68 1.03 -7.96
N MET A 100 9.43 1.27 -8.35
CA MET A 100 8.28 0.51 -7.86
C MET A 100 8.39 -0.99 -8.12
N PHE A 101 8.83 -1.42 -9.31
CA PHE A 101 9.03 -2.84 -9.59
C PHE A 101 10.01 -3.48 -8.60
N LYS A 102 11.13 -2.79 -8.30
CA LYS A 102 12.11 -3.23 -7.31
C LYS A 102 11.49 -3.29 -5.91
N TRP A 103 10.70 -2.29 -5.52
CA TRP A 103 10.03 -2.28 -4.22
C TRP A 103 8.99 -3.41 -4.08
N TYR A 104 8.21 -3.69 -5.11
CA TYR A 104 7.31 -4.85 -5.09
C TYR A 104 8.07 -6.17 -5.01
N ARG A 105 9.16 -6.31 -5.78
CA ARG A 105 10.00 -7.52 -5.77
C ARG A 105 10.69 -7.78 -4.44
N ASP A 106 11.18 -6.73 -3.80
CA ASP A 106 11.98 -6.83 -2.58
C ASP A 106 11.09 -6.84 -1.31
N ALA A 107 9.79 -6.55 -1.43
CA ALA A 107 8.83 -6.70 -0.36
C ALA A 107 8.73 -8.16 0.11
N ALA A 108 8.57 -8.36 1.41
CA ALA A 108 8.43 -9.70 1.98
C ALA A 108 7.09 -10.35 1.65
N ILE A 109 6.05 -9.52 1.53
CA ILE A 109 4.71 -9.92 1.11
C ILE A 109 4.02 -8.74 0.44
N CYS A 110 3.31 -9.03 -0.65
CA CYS A 110 2.39 -8.10 -1.30
C CYS A 110 0.96 -8.45 -0.87
N TYR A 111 0.34 -7.53 -0.15
CA TYR A 111 -1.06 -7.58 0.21
C TYR A 111 -1.87 -6.92 -0.90
N VAL A 112 -2.72 -7.70 -1.57
CA VAL A 112 -3.62 -7.21 -2.63
C VAL A 112 -5.02 -7.05 -2.06
N LEU A 113 -5.47 -5.79 -1.95
CA LEU A 113 -6.83 -5.46 -1.51
C LEU A 113 -7.78 -5.40 -2.70
N LEU A 114 -8.74 -6.32 -2.72
CA LEU A 114 -9.82 -6.40 -3.72
C LEU A 114 -11.07 -5.66 -3.19
N SER A 115 -11.06 -4.33 -3.28
CA SER A 115 -12.09 -3.46 -2.69
C SER A 115 -13.53 -3.65 -3.21
N ASP A 116 -13.69 -4.30 -4.36
CA ASP A 116 -14.95 -4.46 -5.11
C ASP A 116 -15.29 -5.92 -5.39
N PHE A 117 -14.68 -6.85 -4.64
CA PHE A 117 -14.87 -8.28 -4.82
C PHE A 117 -14.88 -8.98 -3.47
N GLU A 118 -15.83 -9.88 -3.23
CA GLU A 118 -15.92 -10.66 -1.99
C GLU A 118 -15.37 -12.08 -2.19
N ILE A 119 -14.31 -12.43 -1.47
CA ILE A 119 -13.67 -13.74 -1.53
C ILE A 119 -14.58 -14.77 -0.85
N GLY A 120 -14.90 -15.85 -1.57
CA GLY A 120 -15.67 -16.98 -1.04
C GLY A 120 -17.20 -16.86 -1.20
N HIS A 121 -17.71 -15.70 -1.63
CA HIS A 121 -19.14 -15.56 -2.00
C HIS A 121 -19.43 -16.04 -3.42
N THR A 122 -18.45 -16.05 -4.32
CA THR A 122 -18.60 -16.55 -5.69
C THR A 122 -17.83 -17.86 -5.88
N ARG A 123 -18.53 -18.95 -6.23
CA ARG A 123 -17.91 -20.17 -6.79
C ARG A 123 -17.45 -20.00 -8.24
N ASP A 124 -17.85 -18.89 -8.85
CA ASP A 124 -17.59 -18.59 -10.24
C ASP A 124 -16.31 -17.76 -10.37
N THR A 125 -15.24 -18.40 -10.85
CA THR A 125 -13.95 -17.76 -11.10
C THR A 125 -14.01 -16.73 -12.22
N THR A 126 -15.05 -16.70 -13.05
CA THR A 126 -15.18 -15.67 -14.10
C THR A 126 -15.40 -14.28 -13.52
N SER A 127 -16.04 -14.20 -12.34
CA SER A 127 -16.31 -12.94 -11.64
C SER A 127 -15.04 -12.22 -11.15
N ILE A 128 -13.91 -12.93 -11.01
CA ILE A 128 -12.64 -12.31 -10.61
C ILE A 128 -12.09 -11.37 -11.69
N GLY A 129 -12.35 -11.68 -12.97
CA GLY A 129 -11.94 -10.84 -14.09
C GLY A 129 -12.68 -9.51 -14.11
N GLU A 130 -13.83 -9.42 -13.43
CA GLU A 130 -14.61 -8.19 -13.34
C GLU A 130 -14.09 -7.21 -12.28
N CYS A 131 -13.31 -7.69 -11.30
CA CYS A 131 -12.72 -6.87 -10.25
C CYS A 131 -11.80 -5.81 -10.85
N ARG A 132 -11.97 -4.56 -10.40
CA ARG A 132 -11.19 -3.41 -10.88
C ARG A 132 -9.68 -3.63 -10.79
N TRP A 133 -9.21 -4.36 -9.79
CA TRP A 133 -7.79 -4.64 -9.62
C TRP A 133 -7.19 -5.37 -10.83
N PHE A 134 -7.88 -6.41 -11.32
CA PHE A 134 -7.43 -7.20 -12.48
C PHE A 134 -7.53 -6.44 -13.82
N LYS A 135 -8.27 -5.33 -13.87
CA LYS A 135 -8.44 -4.49 -15.06
C LYS A 135 -7.42 -3.36 -15.18
N ARG A 136 -6.61 -3.09 -14.15
CA ARG A 136 -5.63 -2.00 -14.18
C ARG A 136 -4.26 -2.48 -14.66
N GLY A 137 -3.73 -1.83 -15.69
CA GLY A 137 -2.44 -2.21 -16.28
C GLY A 137 -1.25 -2.21 -15.32
N TRP A 138 -1.30 -1.38 -14.26
CA TRP A 138 -0.26 -1.32 -13.26
C TRP A 138 -0.23 -2.55 -12.34
N CYS A 139 -1.39 -3.17 -12.07
CA CYS A 139 -1.53 -4.31 -11.17
C CYS A 139 -0.81 -5.57 -11.67
N LEU A 140 -0.49 -5.66 -12.97
CA LEU A 140 0.35 -6.75 -13.48
C LEU A 140 1.73 -6.77 -12.82
N GLN A 141 2.39 -5.61 -12.70
CA GLN A 141 3.71 -5.53 -12.05
C GLN A 141 3.60 -5.85 -10.55
N GLU A 142 2.52 -5.39 -9.91
CA GLU A 142 2.23 -5.64 -8.50
C GLU A 142 1.93 -7.12 -8.21
N LEU A 143 1.51 -7.88 -9.24
CA LEU A 143 1.29 -9.32 -9.17
C LEU A 143 2.57 -10.13 -9.41
N VAL A 144 3.36 -9.77 -10.43
CA VAL A 144 4.47 -10.62 -10.91
C VAL A 144 5.82 -10.28 -10.29
N ALA A 145 5.99 -9.06 -9.76
CA ALA A 145 7.24 -8.67 -9.13
C ALA A 145 7.45 -9.32 -7.75
N PRO A 146 6.47 -9.33 -6.83
CA PRO A 146 6.64 -9.92 -5.51
C PRO A 146 6.78 -11.44 -5.55
N ARG A 147 7.53 -12.01 -4.60
CA ARG A 147 7.64 -13.47 -4.45
C ARG A 147 6.44 -14.10 -3.74
N HIS A 148 5.75 -13.31 -2.91
CA HIS A 148 4.61 -13.74 -2.12
C HIS A 148 3.50 -12.72 -2.23
N VAL A 149 2.32 -13.17 -2.67
CA VAL A 149 1.13 -12.34 -2.86
C VAL A 149 -0.02 -12.96 -2.06
N GLU A 150 -0.71 -12.16 -1.26
CA GLU A 150 -1.91 -12.56 -0.51
C GLU A 150 -3.06 -11.62 -0.84
N PHE A 151 -4.16 -12.19 -1.32
CA PHE A 151 -5.38 -11.46 -1.67
C PHE A 151 -6.33 -11.40 -0.47
N PHE A 152 -6.98 -10.26 -0.28
CA PHE A 152 -8.03 -10.08 0.73
C PHE A 152 -9.07 -9.06 0.25
N ASP A 153 -10.30 -9.20 0.72
CA ASP A 153 -11.48 -8.46 0.28
C ASP A 153 -12.07 -7.53 1.37
N ARG A 154 -11.78 -7.82 2.64
CA ARG A 154 -12.33 -7.07 3.77
C ARG A 154 -11.24 -6.35 4.55
N LEU A 155 -11.58 -5.11 4.92
CA LEU A 155 -10.89 -4.32 5.93
C LEU A 155 -11.45 -4.64 7.32
#